data_AF-A0A2R6DBZ8-F1
#
_entry.id   AF-A0A2R6DBZ8-F1
#
_cell.length_a   1.000
_cell.length_b   1.000
_cell.length_c   1.000
_cell.angle_alpha   90.00
_cell.angle_beta   90.00
_cell.angle_gamma   90.00
#
_symmetry.space_group_name_H-M   'P 1'
#
loop_
_entity.id
_entity.type
_entity.pdbx_description
1 polymer ?
#
loop_
_entity_poly.entity_id
_entity_poly.type
_entity_poly.pdbx_seq_one_letter_code
_entity_poly.pdbx_strand_id
1 'polypeptide(L)' 'MTRVDITDDVVRQLRDVLDAEVLDDEHNYMGARFAAMDLGHDELAQFVREADAATYYEALQRARQLERPD' A
#
# COMPACT_ATOMS: atom_id res chain seq x y z
N MET A 1 -1.93 11.40 10.72
CA MET A 1 -0.89 10.46 10.29
C MET A 1 -0.16 9.98 11.52
N THR A 2 -0.18 8.67 11.77
CA THR A 2 0.35 8.00 12.97
C THR A 2 0.91 6.64 12.58
N ARG A 3 1.69 6.02 13.46
CA ARG A 3 2.00 4.59 13.31
C ARG A 3 0.71 3.77 13.42
N VAL A 4 0.50 2.90 12.44
CA VAL A 4 -0.62 1.96 12.36
C VAL A 4 -0.07 0.58 12.00
N ASP A 5 -0.77 -0.48 12.40
CA ASP A 5 -0.35 -1.85 12.10
C ASP A 5 -0.39 -2.12 10.60
N ILE A 6 0.65 -2.80 10.10
CA ILE A 6 0.75 -3.27 8.72
C ILE A 6 0.30 -4.73 8.71
N THR A 7 -0.95 -4.97 8.32
CA THR A 7 -1.54 -6.31 8.23
C THR A 7 -1.11 -7.02 6.96
N ASP A 8 -1.23 -8.35 6.93
CA ASP A 8 -1.00 -9.12 5.70
C ASP A 8 -1.94 -8.71 4.57
N ASP A 9 -3.17 -8.28 4.89
CA ASP A 9 -4.13 -7.84 3.89
C ASP A 9 -3.75 -6.47 3.29
N VAL A 10 -3.27 -5.52 4.11
CA VAL A 10 -2.67 -4.26 3.62
C VAL A 10 -1.53 -4.55 2.65
N VAL A 11 -0.64 -5.49 2.99
CA VAL A 11 0.50 -5.85 2.13
C VAL A 11 0.03 -6.48 0.82
N ARG A 12 -0.95 -7.40 0.88
CA ARG A 12 -1.53 -8.04 -0.29
C ARG A 12 -2.23 -7.03 -1.20
N GLN A 13 -3.10 -6.17 -0.66
CA GLN A 13 -3.80 -5.14 -1.42
C GLN A 13 -2.83 -4.12 -2.01
N LEU A 14 -1.75 -3.77 -1.30
CA LEU A 14 -0.74 -2.85 -1.82
C LEU A 14 0.02 -3.46 -2.99
N ARG A 15 0.27 -4.77 -2.96
CA ARG A 15 0.81 -5.50 -4.11
C ARG A 15 -0.15 -5.46 -5.30
N ASP A 16 -1.43 -5.72 -5.09
CA ASP A 16 -2.44 -5.66 -6.16
C ASP A 16 -2.45 -4.27 -6.84
N VAL A 17 -2.27 -3.18 -6.07
CA VAL A 17 -2.11 -1.81 -6.59
C VAL A 17 -0.82 -1.63 -7.41
N LEU A 18 0.30 -2.18 -6.96
CA LEU A 18 1.58 -2.11 -7.67
C LEU A 18 1.53 -2.90 -8.99
N ASP A 19 0.95 -4.11 -8.96
CA ASP A 19 0.79 -4.99 -10.12
C ASP A 19 -0.18 -4.41 -11.17
N ALA A 20 -1.11 -3.54 -10.76
CA ALA A 20 -2.03 -2.87 -11.67
C ALA A 20 -1.37 -1.74 -12.49
N GLU A 21 -0.12 -1.34 -12.17
CA GLU A 21 0.63 -0.26 -12.84
C GLU A 21 -0.14 1.07 -12.95
N VAL A 22 -1.08 1.32 -12.02
CA VAL A 22 -1.93 2.53 -12.00
C VAL A 22 -1.30 3.71 -11.24
N LEU A 23 -0.14 3.49 -10.61
CA LEU A 23 0.60 4.52 -9.88
C LEU A 23 1.75 5.06 -10.72
N ASP A 24 1.75 6.38 -10.94
CA ASP A 24 2.89 7.08 -11.57
C ASP A 24 4.16 7.02 -10.68
N ASP A 25 3.96 7.08 -9.36
CA ASP A 25 5.00 6.93 -8.34
C ASP A 25 4.38 6.23 -7.12
N GLU A 26 4.98 5.12 -6.70
CA GLU A 26 4.55 4.35 -5.53
C GLU A 26 4.67 5.11 -4.20
N HIS A 27 5.56 6.11 -4.11
CA HIS A 27 5.71 6.95 -2.92
C HIS A 27 4.58 7.99 -2.82
N ASN A 28 3.78 8.14 -3.88
CA ASN A 28 2.58 8.95 -3.86
C ASN A 28 1.45 8.25 -3.11
N TYR A 29 1.48 8.33 -1.77
CA TYR A 29 0.46 7.78 -0.89
C TYR A 29 -0.96 8.32 -1.21
N MET A 30 -1.11 9.55 -1.71
CA MET A 30 -2.43 9.99 -2.17
C MET A 30 -2.90 9.20 -3.39
N GLY A 31 -2.01 8.97 -4.37
CA GLY A 31 -2.29 8.11 -5.53
C GLY A 31 -2.61 6.67 -5.12
N ALA A 32 -1.80 6.08 -4.24
CA ALA A 32 -2.03 4.74 -3.71
C ALA A 32 -3.38 4.59 -3.02
N ARG A 33 -3.82 5.62 -2.29
CA ARG A 33 -5.17 5.62 -1.68
C ARG A 33 -6.28 5.63 -2.73
N PHE A 34 -6.15 6.41 -3.80
CA PHE A 34 -7.15 6.43 -4.87
C PHE A 34 -7.20 5.11 -5.63
N ALA A 35 -6.03 4.55 -5.98
CA ALA A 35 -5.93 3.24 -6.59
C ALA A 35 -6.55 2.15 -5.72
N ALA A 36 -6.31 2.18 -4.41
CA ALA A 36 -6.93 1.26 -3.47
C ALA A 36 -8.47 1.37 -3.49
N MET A 37 -9.03 2.58 -3.49
CA MET A 37 -10.49 2.76 -3.57
C MET A 37 -11.07 2.26 -4.89
N ASP A 38 -10.39 2.49 -6.02
CA ASP A 38 -10.84 2.04 -7.34
C ASP A 38 -10.86 0.51 -7.47
N LEU A 39 -9.90 -0.17 -6.83
CA LEU A 39 -9.79 -1.62 -6.78
C LEU A 39 -10.65 -2.28 -5.68
N GLY A 40 -11.34 -1.50 -4.84
CA GLY A 40 -12.14 -2.03 -3.72
C GLY A 40 -11.30 -2.53 -2.53
N HIS A 41 -10.10 -1.99 -2.36
CA HIS A 41 -9.16 -2.28 -1.28
C HIS A 41 -9.36 -1.32 -0.10
N ASP A 42 -10.47 -1.51 0.62
CA ASP A 42 -10.90 -0.62 1.71
C ASP A 42 -9.88 -0.53 2.86
N GLU A 43 -9.25 -1.67 3.21
CA GLU A 43 -8.27 -1.74 4.30
C GLU A 43 -7.00 -0.97 3.95
N LEU A 44 -6.51 -1.09 2.72
CA LEU A 44 -5.40 -0.29 2.22
C LEU A 44 -5.77 1.20 2.14
N ALA A 45 -6.94 1.54 1.63
CA ALA A 45 -7.37 2.93 1.53
C ALA A 45 -7.46 3.59 2.92
N GLN A 46 -7.92 2.85 3.93
CA GLN A 46 -7.93 3.29 5.32
C GLN A 46 -6.50 3.40 5.89
N PHE A 47 -5.67 2.38 5.69
CA PHE A 47 -4.28 2.36 6.13
C PHE A 47 -3.52 3.59 5.59
N VAL A 48 -3.58 3.85 4.29
CA VAL A 48 -2.87 4.98 3.65
C VAL A 48 -3.37 6.34 4.14
N ARG A 49 -4.64 6.44 4.53
CA ARG A 49 -5.21 7.66 5.13
C ARG A 49 -4.62 7.96 6.52
N GLU A 50 -4.32 6.91 7.29
CA GLU A 50 -3.98 7.01 8.71
C GLU A 50 -2.48 6.90 8.99
N ALA A 51 -1.78 6.07 8.20
CA ALA A 51 -0.35 5.82 8.31
C ALA A 51 0.46 7.11 8.16
N ASP A 52 1.54 7.22 8.92
CA ASP A 52 2.63 8.14 8.60
C ASP A 52 3.47 7.62 7.42
N ALA A 53 4.27 8.52 6.83
CA ALA A 53 5.07 8.19 5.65
C ALA A 53 6.04 7.03 5.89
N ALA A 54 6.66 6.91 7.08
CA ALA A 54 7.58 5.83 7.36
C ALA A 54 6.84 4.48 7.45
N THR A 55 5.65 4.47 8.05
CA THR A 55 4.78 3.29 8.11
C THR A 55 4.32 2.85 6.70
N TYR A 56 3.95 3.81 5.85
CA TYR A 56 3.60 3.53 4.45
C TYR A 56 4.79 2.95 3.66
N TYR A 57 5.99 3.50 3.82
CA TYR A 57 7.19 2.97 3.16
C TYR A 57 7.56 1.57 3.63
N GLU A 58 7.35 1.26 4.92
CA GLU A 58 7.56 -0.09 5.41
C GLU A 58 6.59 -1.08 4.76
N ALA A 59 5.32 -0.71 4.58
CA ALA A 59 4.34 -1.54 3.88
C ALA A 59 4.72 -1.76 2.40
N LEU A 60 5.16 -0.72 1.70
CA LEU A 60 5.68 -0.83 0.32
C LEU A 60 6.84 -1.82 0.22
N GLN A 61 7.80 -1.74 1.16
CA GLN A 61 8.94 -2.64 1.17
C GLN A 61 8.53 -4.09 1.41
N ARG A 62 7.53 -4.34 2.27
CA ARG A 62 6.97 -5.68 2.48
C ARG A 62 6.26 -6.21 1.22
N ALA A 63 5.47 -5.36 0.56
CA ALA A 63 4.76 -5.74 -0.68
C ALA A 63 5.73 -6.15 -1.80
N ARG A 64 6.85 -5.42 -1.94
CA ARG A 64 7.92 -5.73 -2.90
C ARG A 64 8.71 -7.00 -2.56
N GLN A 65 8.97 -7.27 -1.27
CA GLN A 65 9.70 -8.47 -0.88
C GLN A 65 8.93 -9.76 -1.18
N LEU A 66 7.60 -9.71 -1.20
CA LEU A 66 6.73 -10.81 -1.62
C LEU A 66 6.87 -11.18 -3.11
N GLU A 67 7.53 -10.35 -3.94
CA GLU A 67 7.84 -10.67 -5.35
C GLU A 67 9.10 -11.50 -5.52
N ARG A 68 9.96 -11.59 -4.49
CA ARG A 68 11.17 -12.43 -4.52
C ARG A 68 10.97 -13.69 -3.66
N PRO A 69 10.42 -14.78 -4.21
CA PRO A 69 10.74 -16.09 -3.66
C PRO A 69 12.24 -16.34 -3.92
N ASP A 70 12.96 -16.70 -2.86
CA ASP A 70 14.33 -17.26 -2.96
C ASP A 70 14.35 -18.50 -3.89
#